data_AF-A0A1I7JGW7-F1
#
_entry.id   AF-A0A1I7JGW7-F1
#
_cell.length_a   1.000
_cell.length_b   1.000
_cell.length_c   1.000
_cell.angle_alpha   90.00
_cell.angle_beta   90.00
_cell.angle_gamma   90.00
#
_symmetry.space_group_name_H-M   'P 1'
#
loop_
_entity.id
_entity.type
_entity.pdbx_description
1 polymer ?
#
loop_
_entity_poly.entity_id
_entity_poly.type
_entity_poly.pdbx_seq_one_letter_code
_entity_poly.pdbx_strand_id
1 'polypeptide(L)' 'MNKLASIAALLLLSACGGGGHDGGGTTPPVITPPVVTLDAFFKSVTAFVGASPEDKEPEEIDAVAATMPEDLEPEKVE' A
#
# COMPACT_ATOMS: atom_id res chain seq x y z
N MET A 1 24.24 -22.41 0.88
CA MET A 1 24.67 -21.00 0.96
C MET A 1 23.55 -20.05 1.39
N ASN A 2 22.46 -20.52 2.05
CA ASN A 2 21.25 -19.69 2.24
C ASN A 2 21.18 -18.96 3.58
N LYS A 3 22.00 -19.34 4.57
CA LYS A 3 21.97 -18.73 5.91
C LYS A 3 22.51 -17.29 5.92
N LEU A 4 23.40 -16.97 4.99
CA LEU A 4 23.99 -15.63 4.85
C LEU A 4 22.98 -14.62 4.27
N ALA A 5 22.11 -15.06 3.37
CA ALA A 5 21.07 -14.22 2.78
C ALA A 5 20.02 -13.78 3.82
N SER A 6 19.64 -14.69 4.73
CA SER A 6 18.68 -14.39 5.80
C SER A 6 19.21 -13.36 6.82
N ILE A 7 20.53 -13.38 7.09
CA ILE A 7 21.18 -12.43 8.00
C ILE A 7 21.28 -11.05 7.33
N ALA A 8 21.60 -10.99 6.03
CA ALA A 8 21.65 -9.73 5.28
C ALA A 8 20.29 -9.02 5.23
N ALA A 9 19.19 -9.77 5.08
CA ALA A 9 17.83 -9.22 5.08
C ALA A 9 17.44 -8.61 6.44
N LEU A 10 17.84 -9.22 7.55
CA LEU A 10 17.57 -8.71 8.90
C LEU A 10 18.37 -7.45 9.22
N LEU A 11 19.62 -7.37 8.74
CA LEU A 11 20.47 -6.18 8.88
C LEU A 11 19.89 -4.97 8.13
N LEU A 12 19.39 -5.17 6.91
CA LEU A 12 18.74 -4.12 6.11
C LEU A 12 17.47 -3.58 6.79
N LEU A 13 16.71 -4.42 7.49
CA LEU A 13 15.50 -4.01 8.19
C LEU A 13 15.81 -3.21 9.47
N SER A 14 16.93 -3.50 10.14
CA SER A 14 17.37 -2.78 11.35
C SER A 14 17.87 -1.36 11.06
N ALA A 15 18.22 -1.05 9.80
CA ALA A 15 18.58 0.30 9.38
C ALA A 15 17.36 1.24 9.20
N CYS A 16 16.13 0.71 9.19
CA CYS A 16 14.90 1.49 9.06
C CYS A 16 14.34 1.97 10.43
N GLY A 17 15.05 1.71 11.54
CA GLY A 17 14.59 2.04 12.89
C GLY A 17 15.72 2.55 13.78
N GLY A 18 16.24 3.73 13.50
CA GLY A 18 17.33 4.35 14.27
C GLY A 18 17.22 5.87 14.31
N GLY A 19 16.22 6.40 15.01
CA GLY A 19 16.09 7.82 15.29
C GLY A 19 16.88 8.20 16.54
N GLY A 20 18.18 8.49 16.39
CA GLY A 20 18.97 9.18 17.40
C GLY A 20 19.05 10.66 17.03
N HIS A 21 18.42 11.53 17.82
CA HIS A 21 18.54 12.98 17.66
C HIS A 21 18.89 13.61 19.01
N ASP A 22 20.18 13.84 19.23
CA ASP A 22 20.69 14.74 20.26
C ASP A 22 21.59 15.76 19.55
N GLY A 23 21.06 16.94 19.26
CA GLY A 23 21.79 17.99 18.56
C GLY A 23 20.93 19.23 18.36
N GLY A 24 20.87 20.06 19.41
CA GLY A 24 20.01 21.23 19.51
C GLY A 24 20.07 22.17 18.32
N GLY A 25 18.90 22.39 17.73
CA GLY A 25 18.61 23.44 16.77
C GLY A 25 17.10 23.59 16.73
N THR A 26 16.63 24.81 17.00
CA THR A 26 15.22 25.21 17.13
C THR A 26 14.23 24.33 16.37
N THR A 27 13.42 23.54 17.10
CA THR A 27 12.45 22.62 16.50
C THR A 27 11.39 23.41 15.71
N PRO A 28 11.31 23.27 14.38
CA PRO A 28 10.18 23.76 13.61
C PRO A 28 8.91 23.01 14.05
N PRO A 29 7.71 23.59 13.92
CA PRO A 29 6.49 22.83 14.19
C PRO A 29 6.50 21.56 13.33
N VAL A 30 6.41 20.41 14.00
CA VAL A 30 6.29 19.13 13.31
C VAL A 30 4.92 19.15 12.64
N ILE A 31 4.91 19.37 11.33
CA ILE A 31 3.75 19.08 10.50
C ILE A 31 3.67 17.55 10.48
N THR A 32 2.88 16.98 11.39
CA THR A 32 2.50 15.58 11.29
C THR A 32 1.70 15.43 10.01
N PRO A 33 2.15 14.63 9.03
CA PRO A 33 1.30 14.26 7.93
C PRO A 33 0.01 13.67 8.51
N PRO A 34 -1.16 13.92 7.91
CA PRO A 34 -2.36 13.21 8.32
C PRO A 34 -2.03 11.72 8.35
N VAL A 35 -2.35 11.07 9.47
CA VAL A 35 -2.26 9.61 9.56
C VAL A 35 -3.19 9.10 8.46
N VAL A 36 -2.61 8.65 7.35
CA VAL A 36 -3.36 7.95 6.31
C VAL A 36 -3.94 6.73 7.02
N THR A 37 -5.23 6.77 7.30
CA THR A 37 -5.95 5.59 7.77
C THR A 37 -5.96 4.63 6.59
N LEU A 38 -4.96 3.74 6.55
CA LEU A 38 -4.89 2.64 5.59
C LEU A 38 -6.08 1.73 5.89
N ASP A 39 -7.22 2.05 5.31
CA ASP A 39 -8.43 1.26 5.46
C ASP A 39 -8.24 -0.13 4.81
N ALA A 40 -9.21 -1.02 5.03
CA ALA A 40 -9.14 -2.38 4.52
C ALA A 40 -9.04 -2.44 2.98
N PHE A 41 -9.65 -1.48 2.28
CA PHE A 41 -9.56 -1.35 0.82
C PHE A 41 -8.17 -0.88 0.39
N PHE A 42 -7.58 0.12 1.05
CA PHE A 42 -6.21 0.52 0.73
C PHE A 42 -5.21 -0.62 0.96
N LYS A 43 -5.38 -1.38 2.05
CA LYS A 43 -4.54 -2.55 2.35
C LYS A 43 -4.71 -3.67 1.33
N SER A 44 -5.95 -3.94 0.89
CA SER A 44 -6.21 -5.00 -0.10
C SER A 44 -5.64 -4.63 -1.47
N VAL A 45 -5.81 -3.38 -1.91
CA VAL A 45 -5.26 -2.89 -3.19
C VAL A 45 -3.74 -2.92 -3.15
N THR A 46 -3.11 -2.45 -2.07
CA THR A 46 -1.64 -2.46 -1.95
C THR A 46 -1.08 -3.88 -1.99
N ALA A 47 -1.75 -4.82 -1.30
CA ALA A 47 -1.35 -6.23 -1.31
C ALA A 47 -1.54 -6.88 -2.69
N PHE A 48 -2.63 -6.54 -3.38
CA PHE A 48 -2.89 -7.02 -4.74
C PHE A 48 -1.81 -6.52 -5.71
N VAL A 49 -1.51 -5.21 -5.69
CA VAL A 49 -0.47 -4.61 -6.55
C VAL A 49 0.90 -5.23 -6.29
N GLY A 50 1.27 -5.44 -5.02
CA GLY A 50 2.56 -6.05 -4.68
C GLY A 50 2.66 -7.55 -4.99
N ALA A 51 1.53 -8.23 -5.19
CA ALA A 51 1.48 -9.64 -5.58
C ALA A 51 1.36 -9.84 -7.10
N SER A 52 1.13 -8.75 -7.85
CA SER A 52 1.02 -8.80 -9.31
C SER A 52 2.36 -9.19 -9.95
N PRO A 53 2.38 -10.13 -10.91
CA PRO A 53 3.60 -10.50 -11.60
C PRO A 53 4.13 -9.31 -12.43
N GLU A 54 5.40 -8.93 -12.25
CA GLU A 54 6.03 -7.86 -13.05
C GLU A 54 6.41 -8.31 -14.46
N ASP A 55 6.55 -9.63 -14.66
CA ASP A 55 7.02 -10.23 -15.91
C ASP A 55 5.88 -10.77 -16.81
N LYS A 56 4.62 -10.53 -16.44
CA LYS A 56 3.46 -10.92 -17.25
C LYS A 56 2.80 -9.69 -17.85
N GLU A 57 2.41 -9.82 -19.12
CA GLU A 57 1.56 -8.82 -19.75
C GLU A 57 0.18 -8.78 -19.09
N PRO A 58 -0.47 -7.59 -19.04
CA PRO A 58 -1.85 -7.46 -18.57
C PRO A 58 -2.79 -8.34 -19.41
N GLU A 59 -3.77 -8.98 -18.76
CA GLU A 59 -4.76 -9.78 -19.49
C GLU A 59 -5.65 -8.90 -20.37
N GLU A 60 -6.13 -9.48 -21.48
CA GLU A 60 -6.99 -8.76 -22.42
C GLU A 60 -8.34 -8.43 -21.79
N ILE A 61 -8.65 -7.14 -21.76
CA ILE A 61 -9.88 -6.61 -21.14
C ILE A 61 -11.12 -6.76 -22.05
N ASP A 62 -10.93 -7.11 -23.32
CA ASP A 62 -12.01 -7.25 -24.31
C ASP A 62 -12.99 -8.39 -23.97
N ALA A 63 -12.55 -9.36 -23.17
CA ALA A 63 -13.40 -10.46 -22.69
C ALA A 63 -14.23 -10.12 -21.44
N VAL A 64 -13.97 -8.97 -20.80
CA VAL A 64 -14.69 -8.56 -19.58
C VAL A 64 -15.99 -7.86 -20.00
N ALA A 65 -17.12 -8.51 -19.72
CA ALA A 65 -18.43 -7.90 -19.95
C ALA A 65 -18.58 -6.62 -19.11
N ALA A 66 -19.03 -5.53 -19.74
CA ALA A 66 -19.30 -4.27 -19.04
C ALA A 66 -20.40 -4.48 -17.99
N THR A 67 -20.05 -4.29 -16.71
CA THR A 67 -21.03 -4.27 -15.62
C THR A 67 -21.62 -2.86 -15.55
N MET A 68 -22.67 -2.60 -16.32
CA MET A 68 -23.46 -1.39 -16.17
C MET A 68 -24.50 -1.60 -15.08
N PRO A 69 -24.76 -0.60 -14.21
CA PRO A 69 -25.89 -0.67 -13.31
C PRO A 69 -27.18 -0.73 -14.12
N GLU A 70 -28.20 -1.36 -13.54
CA GLU A 70 -29.53 -1.36 -14.12
C GLU A 70 -30.04 0.10 -14.16
N ASP A 71 -30.57 0.53 -15.30
CA ASP A 71 -31.18 1.87 -15.46
C ASP A 71 -32.58 1.88 -14.83
N LEU A 72 -32.61 1.59 -13.53
CA LEU A 72 -33.81 1.59 -12.70
C LEU A 72 -33.67 2.70 -11.67
N GLU A 73 -34.68 3.56 -11.62
CA GLU A 73 -34.80 4.59 -10.60
C GLU A 73 -34.92 3.93 -9.21
N PRO A 74 -34.28 4.46 -8.15
CA PRO A 74 -34.43 3.92 -6.81
C PRO A 74 -35.89 3.97 -6.37
N GLU A 75 -36.45 2.84 -5.93
CA GLU A 75 -37.78 2.84 -5.34
C GLU A 75 -37.79 3.69 -4.06
N LYS A 76 -38.86 4.45 -3.87
CA LYS A 76 -39.08 5.23 -2.66
C LYS A 76 -39.11 4.28 -1.44
N VAL A 77 -38.29 4.57 -0.44
CA VAL A 77 -38.39 3.92 0.88
C VAL A 77 -39.60 4.54 1.62
N GLU A 78 -40.61 3.73 1.95
CA GLU A 78 -41.73 4.12 2.82
C GLU A 78 -41.44 3.87 4.30
#